data_AF-A0A2N2WUF9-F1
#
_entry.id   AF-A0A2N2WUF9-F1
#
_cell.length_a   1.000
_cell.length_b   1.000
_cell.length_c   1.000
_cell.angle_alpha   90.00
_cell.angle_beta   90.00
_cell.angle_gamma   90.00
#
_symmetry.space_group_name_H-M   'P 1'
#
loop_
_entity.id
_entity.type
_entity.pdbx_description
1 polymer ?
#
loop_
_entity_poly.entity_id
_entity_poly.type
_entity_poly.pdbx_seq_one_letter_code
_entity_poly.pdbx_strand_id
1 'polypeptide(L)'
;MNTKYIDLISQTFDFPQEEFEVDSNKNLHFHGIDTMKMVEEFGTPLKFTYLPKISENIQKAKAMFVKAMHNHKYKAKYHYCYCTK
;
A
#
# COMPACT_ATOMS: atom_id res chain seq x y z
N MET A 1 15.53 25.70 -14.29
CA MET A 1 16.00 24.48 -14.96
C MET A 1 16.18 23.43 -13.87
N ASN A 2 15.27 22.46 -13.82
CA ASN A 2 15.22 21.44 -12.77
C ASN A 2 16.26 20.35 -13.09
N THR A 3 17.44 20.42 -12.47
CA THR A 3 18.57 19.53 -12.78
C THR A 3 18.76 18.42 -11.76
N LYS A 4 17.93 18.35 -10.71
CA LYS A 4 18.06 17.34 -9.67
C LYS A 4 17.27 16.09 -10.05
N TYR A 5 17.84 14.92 -9.76
CA TYR A 5 17.17 13.64 -9.96
C TYR A 5 15.79 13.57 -9.29
N ILE A 6 15.64 14.23 -8.12
CA ILE A 6 14.35 14.33 -7.41
C ILE A 6 13.26 15.05 -8.23
N ASP A 7 13.64 16.00 -9.09
CA ASP A 7 12.71 16.75 -9.92
C ASP A 7 12.25 15.93 -11.14
N LEU A 8 13.09 15.00 -11.62
CA LEU A 8 12.72 14.04 -12.65
C LEU A 8 11.73 13.01 -12.10
N ILE A 9 12.03 12.48 -10.90
CA ILE A 9 11.16 11.51 -10.22
C ILE A 9 9.78 12.11 -9.93
N SER A 10 9.69 13.33 -9.41
CA SER A 10 8.40 13.98 -9.16
C SER A 10 7.58 14.28 -10.41
N GLN A 11 8.22 14.34 -11.59
CA GLN A 11 7.55 14.56 -12.88
C GLN A 11 7.14 13.25 -13.57
N THR A 12 7.78 12.12 -13.25
CA THR A 12 7.53 10.83 -13.92
C THR A 12 6.80 9.80 -13.05
N PHE A 13 6.78 9.98 -11.74
CA PHE A 13 6.13 9.09 -10.80
C PHE A 13 5.21 9.90 -9.89
N ASP A 14 3.95 9.47 -9.74
CA ASP A 14 3.09 9.90 -8.64
C ASP A 14 3.69 9.32 -7.34
N PHE A 15 4.68 10.05 -6.81
CA PHE A 15 5.28 9.81 -5.52
C PHE A 15 4.87 10.93 -4.56
N PRO A 16 4.43 10.60 -3.35
CA PRO A 16 4.35 9.25 -2.79
C PRO A 16 3.05 8.50 -3.18
N GLN A 17 3.12 7.16 -3.17
CA GLN A 17 1.92 6.31 -3.29
C GLN A 17 0.97 6.59 -2.11
N GLU A 18 -0.32 6.25 -2.23
CA GLU A 18 -1.35 6.52 -1.20
C GLU A 18 -0.96 6.02 0.21
N GLU A 19 -0.11 5.00 0.30
CA GLU A 19 0.35 4.43 1.56
C GLU A 19 1.57 5.13 2.20
N PHE A 20 2.28 5.99 1.46
CA PHE A 20 3.51 6.63 1.90
C PHE A 20 3.37 8.14 1.94
N GLU A 21 4.00 8.77 2.92
CA GLU A 21 4.06 10.23 3.02
C GLU A 21 5.45 10.65 3.49
N VAL A 22 5.88 11.86 3.13
CA VAL A 22 7.12 12.46 3.65
C VAL A 22 6.75 13.75 4.36
N ASP A 23 7.09 13.85 5.63
CA ASP A 23 6.77 15.02 6.42
C ASP A 23 7.73 16.20 6.16
N SER A 24 7.46 17.35 6.80
CA SER A 24 8.30 18.56 6.67
C SER A 24 9.74 18.36 7.15
N ASN A 25 9.99 17.38 8.02
CA ASN A 25 11.31 17.01 8.52
C ASN A 25 12.01 15.97 7.63
N LYS A 26 11.39 15.58 6.50
CA LYS A 26 11.86 14.57 5.56
C LYS A 26 11.88 13.15 6.11
N ASN A 27 11.07 12.86 7.12
CA ASN A 27 10.88 11.50 7.61
C ASN A 27 9.83 10.77 6.75
N LEU A 28 10.07 9.49 6.50
CA LEU A 28 9.14 8.63 5.78
C LEU A 28 8.07 8.09 6.73
N HIS A 29 6.82 8.28 6.35
CA HIS A 29 5.65 7.73 7.01
C HIS A 29 5.05 6.64 6.12
N PHE A 30 4.65 5.53 6.74
CA PHE A 30 3.92 4.45 6.07
C PHE A 30 2.59 4.23 6.79
N HIS A 31 1.47 4.53 6.15
CA HIS A 31 0.14 4.59 6.78
C HIS A 31 0.10 5.42 8.08
N GLY A 32 0.77 6.58 8.08
CA GLY A 32 0.89 7.45 9.26
C GLY A 32 1.84 6.94 10.36
N ILE A 33 2.57 5.85 10.10
CA ILE A 33 3.59 5.32 11.01
C ILE A 33 4.94 5.95 10.65
N ASP A 34 5.53 6.69 11.59
CA ASP A 34 6.88 7.24 11.46
C ASP A 34 7.91 6.09 11.47
N THR A 35 8.52 5.86 10.32
CA THR A 35 9.50 4.77 10.14
C THR A 35 10.83 5.05 10.84
N MET A 36 11.23 6.33 10.99
CA MET A 36 12.46 6.70 11.69
C MET A 36 12.32 6.43 13.18
N LYS A 37 11.17 6.79 13.76
CA LYS A 37 10.88 6.49 15.17
C LYS A 37 10.89 4.98 15.45
N MET A 38 10.33 4.18 14.55
CA MET A 38 10.35 2.71 14.67
C MET A 38 11.78 2.15 14.67
N VAL A 39 12.66 2.71 13.83
CA VAL A 39 14.07 2.32 13.77
C VAL A 39 14.83 2.71 15.05
N GLU A 40 14.56 3.90 15.59
CA GLU A 40 15.18 4.36 16.84
C GLU A 40 14.74 3.48 18.04
N GLU A 41 13.48 3.06 18.07
CA GLU A 41 12.91 2.27 19.16
C GLU A 41 13.34 0.78 19.10
N PHE A 42 13.30 0.17 17.91
CA PHE A 42 13.48 -1.29 17.75
C PHE A 42 14.81 -1.71 17.11
N GLY A 43 15.63 -0.76 16.66
CA GLY A 43 16.90 -1.04 15.97
C GLY A 43 16.73 -1.61 14.56
N THR A 44 17.84 -2.00 13.92
CA THR A 44 17.83 -2.62 12.58
C THR A 44 18.65 -3.92 12.56
N PRO A 45 18.31 -4.91 11.71
CA PRO A 45 17.23 -4.89 10.70
C PRO A 45 15.82 -5.04 11.31
N LEU A 46 14.91 -4.16 10.92
CA LEU A 46 13.51 -4.17 11.35
C LEU A 46 12.60 -4.63 10.22
N LYS A 47 11.74 -5.60 10.50
CA LYS A 47 10.64 -6.02 9.63
C LYS A 47 9.34 -5.89 10.40
N PHE A 48 8.41 -5.10 9.86
CA PHE A 48 7.06 -4.98 10.39
C PHE A 48 6.03 -5.23 9.27
N THR A 49 4.77 -5.46 9.66
CA THR A 49 3.69 -5.73 8.71
C THR A 49 2.46 -4.93 9.10
N TYR A 50 1.92 -4.17 8.16
CA TYR A 50 0.70 -3.42 8.35
C TYR A 50 -0.51 -4.29 7.97
N LEU A 51 -1.05 -4.98 8.98
CA LEU A 51 -2.17 -5.91 8.84
C LEU A 51 -3.44 -5.30 8.22
N PRO A 52 -3.80 -4.03 8.45
CA PRO A 52 -5.00 -3.46 7.83
C PRO A 52 -4.99 -3.51 6.31
N LYS A 53 -3.82 -3.33 5.65
CA LYS A 53 -3.71 -3.42 4.19
C LYS A 53 -4.04 -4.80 3.65
N ILE A 54 -3.74 -5.86 4.41
CA ILE A 54 -4.11 -7.23 4.03
C ILE A 54 -5.63 -7.34 3.95
N SER A 55 -6.34 -6.81 4.96
CA SER A 55 -7.80 -6.85 5.00
C SER A 55 -8.43 -5.98 3.90
N GLU A 56 -7.89 -4.79 3.65
CA GLU A 56 -8.31 -3.90 2.55
C GLU A 56 -8.20 -4.62 1.20
N ASN A 57 -7.07 -5.27 0.92
CA ASN A 57 -6.84 -6.02 -0.31
C ASN A 57 -7.82 -7.21 -0.47
N ILE A 58 -8.13 -7.92 0.62
CA ILE A 58 -9.12 -9.01 0.59
C ILE A 58 -10.51 -8.47 0.21
N GLN A 59 -10.93 -7.34 0.79
CA GLN A 59 -12.22 -6.74 0.48
C GLN A 59 -12.27 -6.20 -0.94
N LYS A 60 -11.18 -5.57 -1.41
CA LYS A 60 -11.03 -5.10 -2.79
C LYS A 60 -11.20 -6.24 -3.79
N ALA A 61 -10.53 -7.37 -3.56
CA ALA A 61 -10.66 -8.56 -4.40
C ALA A 61 -12.11 -9.08 -4.41
N LYS A 62 -12.74 -9.24 -3.24
CA LYS A 62 -14.15 -9.65 -3.14
C LYS A 62 -15.07 -8.72 -3.91
N ALA A 63 -14.92 -7.41 -3.77
CA ALA A 63 -15.73 -6.41 -4.46
C ALA A 63 -15.56 -6.47 -5.98
N MET A 64 -14.32 -6.67 -6.46
CA MET A 64 -14.03 -6.85 -7.89
C MET A 64 -14.75 -8.08 -8.47
N PHE A 65 -14.68 -9.22 -7.79
CA PHE A 65 -15.36 -10.44 -8.23
C PHE A 65 -16.88 -10.28 -8.21
N VAL A 66 -17.44 -9.71 -7.14
CA VAL A 66 -18.89 -9.44 -7.05
C VAL A 66 -19.36 -8.54 -8.20
N LYS A 67 -18.65 -7.45 -8.48
CA LYS A 67 -18.96 -6.53 -9.58
C LYS A 67 -18.91 -7.23 -10.95
N ALA A 68 -17.86 -8.01 -11.20
CA ALA A 68 -17.72 -8.75 -12.45
C ALA A 68 -18.83 -9.80 -12.62
N MET A 69 -19.13 -10.58 -11.58
CA MET A 69 -20.18 -11.59 -11.60
C MET A 69 -21.56 -10.98 -11.87
N HIS A 70 -21.86 -9.84 -11.23
CA HIS A 70 -23.08 -9.08 -11.49
C HIS A 70 -23.16 -8.63 -12.95
N ASN A 71 -22.10 -8.02 -13.48
CA ASN A 71 -22.06 -7.52 -14.86
C ASN A 71 -22.23 -8.63 -15.91
N HIS A 72 -21.76 -9.84 -15.62
CA HIS A 72 -21.85 -10.99 -16.52
C HIS A 72 -23.02 -11.94 -16.19
N LYS A 73 -23.92 -11.56 -15.28
CA LYS A 73 -25.06 -12.39 -14.83
C LYS A 73 -24.63 -13.80 -14.40
N TYR A 74 -23.44 -13.91 -13.78
CA TYR A 74 -22.87 -15.18 -13.35
C TYR A 74 -23.55 -15.66 -12.07
N LYS A 75 -24.11 -16.88 -12.10
CA LYS A 75 -25.02 -17.39 -11.05
C LYS A 75 -24.34 -18.17 -9.92
N ALA A 76 -23.10 -18.62 -10.10
CA ALA A 76 -22.42 -19.39 -9.06
C ALA A 76 -21.87 -18.47 -7.95
N LYS A 77 -21.32 -19.06 -6.88
CA LYS A 77 -20.80 -18.33 -5.72
C LYS A 77 -19.29 -18.12 -5.83
N TYR A 78 -18.82 -16.97 -5.34
CA TYR A 78 -17.40 -16.71 -5.16
C TYR A 78 -16.96 -17.10 -3.75
N HIS A 79 -15.86 -17.86 -3.66
CA HIS A 79 -15.24 -18.26 -2.41
C HIS A 79 -13.79 -17.76 -2.38
N TYR A 80 -13.50 -16.86 -1.46
CA TYR A 80 -12.14 -16.36 -1.24
C TYR A 80 -11.33 -17.39 -0.45
N CYS A 81 -10.14 -17.73 -0.95
CA CYS A 81 -9.17 -18.61 -0.27
C CYS A 81 -7.82 -17.91 -0.19
N TYR A 82 -7.19 -17.94 0.98
CA TYR A 82 -5.83 -17.45 1.17
C TYR A 82 -4.85 -18.63 1.11
N CYS A 83 -4.04 -18.69 0.05
CA CYS A 83 -3.00 -19.70 -0.09
C CYS A 83 -1.76 -19.29 0.72
N THR A 84 -1.28 -20.18 1.58
CA THR A 84 -0.17 -19.91 2.52
C THR A 84 1.20 -20.36 2.01
N LYS A 85 1.30 -20.78 0.74
CA LYS A 85 2.49 -21.43 0.15
C LYS A 85 3.32 -20.46 -0.67
#